data_AF-A0A534UN99-F1
#
_entry.id   AF-A0A534UN99-F1
#
_cell.length_a   1.000
_cell.length_b   1.000
_cell.length_c   1.000
_cell.angle_alpha   90.00
_cell.angle_beta   90.00
_cell.angle_gamma   90.00
#
_symmetry.space_group_name_H-M   'P 1'
#
loop_
_entity.id
_entity.type
_entity.pdbx_description
1 polymer ?
#
loop_
_entity_poly.entity_id
_entity_poly.type
_entity_poly.pdbx_seq_one_letter_code
_entity_poly.pdbx_strand_id
1 'polypeptide(L)'
;MEKLVEIRQQDFLTADLSPASVVTLYLSYDGNMAVRPQLMRQLKPGARVVSYTFDMGEWQPKIAESYRDAGGNSHQLYLWDISEPMVFSDNSRQILQPQQTRNGPLIIDVE
;
A
#
# COMPACT_ATOMS: atom_id res chain seq x y z
N MET A 1 17.49 22.91 -21.86
CA MET A 1 18.11 22.01 -20.87
C MET A 1 17.02 21.65 -19.88
N GLU A 2 16.60 20.39 -19.82
CA GLU A 2 15.55 19.95 -18.91
C GLU A 2 16.08 19.97 -17.46
N LYS A 3 15.30 20.50 -16.52
CA LYS A 3 15.64 20.49 -15.10
C LYS A 3 15.31 19.11 -14.53
N LEU A 4 16.32 18.25 -14.45
CA LEU A 4 16.16 16.87 -13.94
C LEU A 4 16.26 16.77 -12.42
N VAL A 5 16.86 17.76 -11.76
CA VAL A 5 17.10 17.76 -10.30
C VAL A 5 16.82 19.13 -9.72
N GLU A 6 16.11 19.13 -8.58
CA GLU A 6 15.91 20.28 -7.71
C GLU A 6 16.21 19.87 -6.26
N ILE A 7 16.95 20.70 -5.52
CA ILE A 7 17.22 20.50 -4.10
C ILE A 7 16.52 21.64 -3.34
N ARG A 8 15.71 21.28 -2.34
CA ARG A 8 14.99 22.23 -1.49
C ARG A 8 15.45 22.08 -0.05
N GLN A 9 15.83 23.19 0.58
CA GLN A 9 16.04 23.22 2.02
C GLN A 9 14.68 23.43 2.69
N GLN A 10 14.08 22.36 3.20
CA GLN A 10 12.76 22.39 3.82
C GLN A 10 12.61 21.25 4.84
N ASP A 11 11.70 21.43 5.80
CA ASP A 11 11.22 20.33 6.64
C ASP A 11 10.29 19.42 5.83
N PHE A 12 10.66 18.14 5.74
CA PHE A 12 9.90 17.10 5.05
C PHE A 12 8.45 17.01 5.55
N LEU A 13 8.20 17.24 6.85
CA LEU A 13 6.86 17.17 7.44
C LEU A 13 5.92 18.27 6.93
N THR A 14 6.49 19.31 6.32
CA THR A 14 5.75 20.45 5.75
C THR A 14 5.85 20.54 4.23
N ALA A 15 6.64 19.67 3.60
CA ALA A 15 6.82 19.67 2.16
C ALA A 15 5.53 19.24 1.43
N ASP A 16 5.31 19.82 0.24
CA ASP A 16 4.28 19.36 -0.68
C ASP A 16 4.79 18.11 -1.42
N LEU A 17 4.24 16.97 -1.04
CA LEU A 17 4.55 15.65 -1.60
C LEU A 17 3.59 15.27 -2.73
N SER A 18 2.51 16.02 -2.96
CA SER A 18 1.48 15.70 -3.95
C SER A 18 1.97 15.56 -5.41
N PRO A 19 3.10 16.15 -5.83
CA PRO A 19 3.65 15.91 -7.16
C PRO A 19 4.41 14.59 -7.29
N ALA A 20 4.83 13.96 -6.19
CA ALA A 20 5.70 12.80 -6.21
C ALA A 20 4.96 11.54 -6.69
N SER A 21 5.57 10.83 -7.65
CA SER A 21 5.14 9.49 -8.07
C SER A 21 5.88 8.37 -7.32
N VAL A 22 7.06 8.67 -6.77
CA VAL A 22 7.85 7.79 -5.92
C VAL A 22 8.49 8.62 -4.81
N VAL A 23 8.43 8.14 -3.57
CA VAL A 23 9.18 8.68 -2.42
C VAL A 23 10.14 7.61 -1.91
N THR A 24 11.39 7.96 -1.69
CA THR A 24 12.41 7.08 -1.09
C THR A 24 12.81 7.59 0.28
N LEU A 25 12.90 6.69 1.26
CA LEU A 25 13.17 7.02 2.66
C LEU A 25 14.38 6.25 3.17
N TYR A 26 15.26 6.97 3.86
CA TYR A 26 16.31 6.41 4.70
C TYR A 26 16.30 7.17 6.02
N LEU A 27 15.38 6.78 6.90
CA LEU A 27 15.14 7.40 8.20
C LEU A 27 15.23 6.35 9.30
N SER A 28 15.04 6.76 10.56
CA SER A 28 14.77 5.85 11.68
C SER A 28 13.32 5.35 11.64
N TYR A 29 13.01 4.34 12.46
CA TYR A 29 11.64 3.89 12.69
C TYR A 29 10.70 5.04 13.10
N ASP A 30 11.09 5.83 14.09
CA ASP A 30 10.29 6.99 14.56
C ASP A 30 10.14 8.05 13.46
N GLY A 31 11.18 8.25 12.64
CA GLY A 31 11.11 9.13 11.47
C GLY A 31 10.07 8.66 10.46
N ASN A 32 10.05 7.36 10.15
CA ASN A 32 9.02 6.77 9.30
C ASN A 32 7.61 6.92 9.88
N MET A 33 7.45 6.74 11.20
CA MET A 33 6.16 6.93 11.88
C MET A 33 5.69 8.38 11.77
N ALA A 34 6.60 9.35 11.90
CA ALA A 34 6.28 10.77 11.80
C ALA A 34 5.87 11.19 10.38
N VAL A 35 6.49 10.63 9.34
CA VAL A 35 6.19 11.00 7.94
C VAL A 35 4.99 10.27 7.36
N ARG A 36 4.66 9.07 7.86
CA ARG A 36 3.57 8.21 7.37
C ARG A 36 2.25 8.97 7.14
N PRO A 37 1.74 9.79 8.07
CA PRO A 37 0.49 10.52 7.86
C PRO A 37 0.52 11.48 6.67
N GLN A 38 1.67 12.10 6.37
CA GLN A 38 1.83 13.00 5.23
C GLN A 38 1.81 12.24 3.92
N LEU A 39 2.50 11.10 3.86
CA LEU A 39 2.55 10.23 2.68
C LEU A 39 1.14 9.74 2.31
N MET A 40 0.41 9.20 3.29
CA MET A 40 -0.95 8.69 3.07
C MET A 40 -1.94 9.79 2.66
N ARG A 41 -1.75 11.03 3.14
CA ARG A 41 -2.65 12.14 2.85
C ARG A 41 -2.39 12.81 1.51
N GLN A 42 -1.12 12.97 1.13
CA GLN A 42 -0.74 13.81 0.00
C GLN A 42 -0.46 13.03 -1.28
N LEU A 43 0.05 11.79 -1.19
CA LEU A 43 0.40 11.03 -2.36
C LEU A 43 -0.86 10.57 -3.11
N LYS A 44 -0.79 10.62 -4.44
CA LYS A 44 -1.89 10.22 -5.32
C LYS A 44 -1.95 8.69 -5.43
N PRO A 45 -3.14 8.11 -5.70
CA PRO A 45 -3.23 6.71 -6.08
C PRO A 45 -2.26 6.35 -7.20
N GLY A 46 -1.57 5.22 -7.06
CA GLY A 46 -0.50 4.78 -7.96
C GLY A 46 0.90 5.30 -7.62
N ALA A 47 1.04 6.25 -6.69
CA ALA A 47 2.34 6.61 -6.14
C ALA A 47 2.93 5.45 -5.30
N ARG A 48 4.25 5.43 -5.15
CA ARG A 48 4.99 4.40 -4.41
C ARG A 48 5.85 5.00 -3.32
N VAL A 49 5.99 4.27 -2.22
CA VAL A 49 6.92 4.61 -1.15
C VAL A 49 7.89 3.45 -0.96
N VAL A 50 9.19 3.74 -0.99
CA VAL A 50 10.25 2.77 -0.70
C VAL A 50 10.98 3.20 0.56
N SER A 51 11.07 2.32 1.55
CA SER A 51 11.81 2.57 2.79
C SER A 51 12.93 1.55 2.95
N TYR A 52 14.09 2.06 3.33
CA TYR A 52 15.25 1.25 3.70
C TYR A 52 15.24 0.94 5.20
N THR A 53 15.47 -0.33 5.54
CA THR A 53 15.63 -0.91 6.88
C THR A 53 14.39 -0.91 7.79
N PHE A 54 13.62 0.17 7.85
CA PHE A 54 12.47 0.29 8.76
C PHE A 54 11.14 0.31 8.03
N ASP A 55 10.14 -0.36 8.61
CA ASP A 55 8.78 -0.42 8.10
C ASP A 55 7.94 0.81 8.50
N MET A 56 6.61 0.69 8.32
CA MET A 56 5.63 1.71 8.70
C MET A 56 4.60 1.24 9.74
N GLY A 57 4.96 0.29 10.60
CA GLY A 57 4.09 -0.28 11.63
C GLY A 57 2.86 -0.96 11.04
N GLU A 58 1.66 -0.59 11.51
CA GLU A 58 0.38 -1.15 11.05
C GLU A 58 0.11 -0.97 9.54
N TRP A 59 0.81 -0.05 8.87
CA TRP A 59 0.67 0.10 7.43
C TRP A 59 1.49 -0.99 6.73
N GLN A 60 0.80 -2.05 6.33
CA GLN A 60 1.44 -3.23 5.74
C GLN A 60 2.03 -2.93 4.35
N PRO A 61 3.31 -3.30 4.12
CA PRO A 61 3.95 -3.15 2.81
C PRO A 61 3.39 -4.15 1.80
N LYS A 62 3.44 -3.76 0.53
CA LYS A 62 3.20 -4.69 -0.58
C LYS A 62 4.35 -5.67 -0.75
N ILE A 63 5.58 -5.21 -0.56
CA ILE A 63 6.80 -6.03 -0.64
C ILE A 63 7.67 -5.74 0.58
N ALA A 64 8.20 -6.80 1.20
CA ALA A 64 9.23 -6.75 2.22
C ALA A 64 10.30 -7.78 1.85
N GLU A 65 11.49 -7.30 1.47
CA GLU A 65 12.57 -8.15 0.97
C GLU A 65 13.88 -7.89 1.70
N SER A 66 14.67 -8.95 1.85
CA SER A 66 16.04 -8.86 2.35
C SER A 66 17.03 -8.96 1.21
N TYR A 67 18.07 -8.12 1.22
CA TYR A 67 19.20 -8.24 0.30
C TYR A 67 20.52 -8.17 1.05
N ARG A 68 21.57 -8.77 0.47
CA ARG A 68 22.93 -8.63 0.97
C ARG A 68 23.69 -7.63 0.11
N ASP A 69 24.38 -6.69 0.73
CA ASP A 69 25.30 -5.80 0.03
C ASP A 69 26.63 -6.50 -0.30
N ALA A 70 27.53 -5.78 -0.98
CA ALA A 70 28.86 -6.28 -1.32
C ALA A 70 29.74 -6.60 -0.09
N GLY A 71 29.41 -6.03 1.08
CA GLY A 71 30.07 -6.31 2.36
C GLY A 71 29.47 -7.52 3.10
N GLY A 72 28.42 -8.14 2.55
CA GLY A 72 27.71 -9.26 3.17
C GLY A 72 26.67 -8.87 4.23
N ASN A 73 26.46 -7.57 4.47
CA ASN A 73 25.46 -7.09 5.43
C ASN A 73 24.06 -7.31 4.87
N SER A 74 23.15 -7.76 5.72
CA SER A 74 21.74 -7.94 5.38
C SER A 74 20.97 -6.65 5.58
N HIS A 75 20.14 -6.29 4.60
CA HIS A 75 19.35 -5.08 4.57
C HIS A 75 17.90 -5.39 4.23
N GLN A 76 16.97 -4.69 4.86
CA GLN A 76 15.54 -4.79 4.51
C GLN A 76 15.12 -3.64 3.59
N LEU A 77 14.30 -3.96 2.59
CA LEU A 77 13.60 -2.98 1.77
C LEU A 77 12.10 -3.24 1.84
N TYR A 78 11.35 -2.16 1.96
CA TYR A 78 9.91 -2.17 2.01
C TYR A 78 9.34 -1.29 0.92
N LEU A 79 8.30 -1.77 0.23
CA LEU A 79 7.55 -1.04 -0.79
C LEU A 79 6.07 -0.99 -0.42
N TRP A 80 5.49 0.20 -0.50
CA TRP A 80 4.04 0.42 -0.45
C TRP A 80 3.57 1.03 -1.76
N ASP A 81 2.40 0.57 -2.22
CA ASP A 81 1.63 1.22 -3.27
C ASP A 81 0.51 2.05 -2.60
N ILE A 82 0.33 3.28 -3.04
CA ILE A 82 -0.80 4.12 -2.62
C ILE A 82 -2.02 3.66 -3.41
N SER A 83 -2.93 2.94 -2.75
CA SER A 83 -4.18 2.46 -3.33
C SER A 83 -5.19 3.59 -3.53
N GLU A 84 -6.16 3.40 -4.40
CA GLU A 84 -7.38 4.20 -4.34
C GLU A 84 -8.08 3.98 -2.99
N PRO A 85 -8.67 5.04 -2.39
CA PRO A 85 -9.50 4.86 -1.21
C PRO A 85 -10.64 3.90 -1.58
N MET A 86 -10.77 2.81 -0.83
CA MET A 86 -11.87 1.87 -1.03
C MET A 86 -13.19 2.60 -0.81
N VAL A 87 -13.93 2.86 -1.89
CA VAL A 87 -15.29 3.37 -1.81
C VAL A 87 -16.16 2.19 -1.36
N PHE A 88 -16.45 2.12 -0.06
CA PHE A 88 -17.50 1.24 0.43
C PHE A 88 -18.84 1.78 -0.07
N SER A 89 -19.43 1.13 -1.07
CA SER A 89 -20.81 1.41 -1.44
C SER A 89 -21.72 0.82 -0.37
N ASP A 90 -22.45 1.71 0.31
CA ASP A 90 -23.33 1.37 1.43
C ASP A 90 -24.68 0.78 0.94
N ASN A 91 -24.63 -0.28 0.13
CA ASN A 91 -25.81 -0.97 -0.40
C ASN A 91 -25.98 -2.40 0.15
N SER A 92 -25.69 -2.59 1.43
CA SER A 92 -25.94 -3.84 2.16
C SER A 92 -27.39 -3.94 2.65
N ARG A 93 -28.34 -4.10 1.72
CA ARG A 93 -29.64 -4.74 2.01
C ARG A 93 -30.00 -5.73 0.92
N GLN A 94 -29.12 -6.69 0.66
CA GLN A 94 -29.54 -7.95 0.06
C GLN A 94 -29.86 -8.92 1.19
N ILE A 95 -31.15 -8.90 1.56
CA ILE A 95 -31.78 -9.89 2.43
C ILE A 95 -31.44 -11.26 1.83
N LEU A 96 -30.77 -12.11 2.60
CA LEU A 96 -30.63 -13.53 2.27
C LEU A 96 -32.05 -14.08 2.09
N GLN A 97 -32.49 -14.27 0.84
CA GLN A 97 -33.67 -15.07 0.56
C GLN A 97 -33.29 -16.53 0.82
N PRO A 98 -34.00 -17.26 1.70
CA PRO A 98 -33.87 -18.70 1.76
C PRO A 98 -34.20 -19.24 0.37
N GLN A 99 -33.27 -19.96 -0.25
CA GLN A 99 -33.54 -20.60 -1.53
C GLN A 99 -34.76 -21.52 -1.38
N GLN A 100 -35.80 -21.19 -2.13
CA GLN A 100 -37.03 -21.97 -2.21
C GLN A 100 -36.72 -23.32 -2.88
N THR A 101 -36.92 -24.38 -2.10
CA THR A 101 -37.39 -25.72 -2.48
C THR A 101 -37.14 -26.17 -3.92
N ARG A 102 -36.28 -27.18 -4.10
CA ARG A 102 -36.37 -28.08 -5.25
C ARG A 102 -36.56 -29.51 -4.76
N ASN A 103 -37.78 -29.81 -4.31
CA ASN A 103 -38.29 -31.18 -4.20
C ASN A 103 -38.70 -31.63 -5.60
N GLY A 104 -37.82 -32.36 -6.28
CA GLY A 104 -38.13 -33.16 -7.47
C GLY A 104 -37.52 -34.55 -7.29
N PRO A 105 -38.20 -35.62 -7.69
CA PRO A 105 -37.77 -36.98 -7.38
C PRO A 105 -36.48 -37.34 -8.14
N LEU A 106 -35.55 -38.01 -7.45
CA LEU A 106 -34.42 -38.68 -8.08
C LEU A 106 -34.95 -39.83 -8.94
N ILE A 107 -34.74 -39.76 -10.25
CA ILE A 107 -34.79 -40.93 -11.13
C ILE A 107 -33.33 -41.28 -11.43
N ILE A 108 -32.92 -42.48 -11.03
CA ILE A 108 -31.62 -43.06 -11.30
C ILE A 108 -31.86 -44.03 -12.46
N ASP A 109 -31.49 -43.65 -13.67
CA ASP A 109 -31.42 -44.61 -14.78
C ASP A 109 -30.04 -45.27 -14.78
N VAL A 110 -30.04 -46.60 -14.79
CA VAL A 110 -28.85 -47.46 -14.82
C VAL A 110 -28.90 -48.26 -16.12
N GLU A 111 -27.98 -47.97 -17.04
CA GLU A 111 -27.43 -48.90 -18.04
C GLU A 111 -25.97 -48.55 -18.29
#